data_AF-A0A166EZW6-F1
#
_entry.id   AF-A0A166EZW6-F1
#
_cell.length_a   1.000
_cell.length_b   1.000
_cell.length_c   1.000
_cell.angle_alpha   90.00
_cell.angle_beta   90.00
_cell.angle_gamma   90.00
#
_symmetry.space_group_name_H-M   'P 1'
#
loop_
_entity.id
_entity.type
_entity.pdbx_description
1 polymer ?
#
loop_
_entity_poly.entity_id
_entity_poly.type
_entity_poly.pdbx_seq_one_letter_code
_entity_poly.pdbx_strand_id
1 'polypeptide(L)'
;MIPLVTLCAALALSQAGLTNASPAPIPTPGARRNEKRDMRPRYLREADSLPAGGVYENGVITLPLRGGPNADLKKAKRANIVQVPIVDDQDSSYGVALDIGGQSVTFQVDTGSADLWSMTTDCQTPSGGKCSNSSGIPAYTPSSTFISTNAPLQINYGSSAQPTFASGTIGLDNMTFGGLTQSEQAFASMDKTNNSITQSYSGIFGVGFPYISKIVDTIVDGVLNKTTETLTGQSLLSTYFQAMEESSPLLISLAAAGKLSAPMYTLSLQREDPTSAGSNAGVMTIGGLPSGISNASLTWVPVQPYAISTALFGGLQTPIDPAVLKEAEALMPTTPMLWEAAIDGLYVNGQLLKNSSVDTSVTDVSGLTALFDSGTTQTLITANDLKSATSMIPAISSDGTLPCNTVLNLAIGIGGKQFAINPFDLIEPLDSSDSAECAVGISQADPPTATQTFSYILGDAIFRSTLIAFYWGNLTDQASDPARMGFLSTTDAGAADAEYSSFWASAGTGFAFPTAAPEAQVTTTSIANPISAGSSGASGGGSSGGSGSKSNGASALRLGQAGWAAAAVVGFGWVASML
;
A
#
# COMPACT_ATOMS: atom_id res chain seq x y z
N MET A 1 34.71 -37.79 -28.49
CA MET A 1 34.49 -39.15 -27.97
C MET A 1 34.31 -39.05 -26.46
N ILE A 2 33.13 -39.42 -25.98
CA ILE A 2 32.69 -39.72 -24.58
C ILE A 2 33.29 -41.10 -24.19
N PRO A 3 33.42 -41.57 -22.90
CA PRO A 3 32.64 -41.27 -21.66
C PRO A 3 33.48 -40.94 -20.40
N LEU A 4 33.00 -40.39 -19.28
CA LEU A 4 31.76 -40.45 -18.46
C LEU A 4 31.61 -41.66 -17.50
N VAL A 5 31.29 -41.34 -16.23
CA VAL A 5 30.73 -42.16 -15.12
C VAL A 5 31.75 -43.09 -14.39
N THR A 6 31.90 -43.12 -13.05
CA THR A 6 30.86 -43.32 -12.01
C THR A 6 31.40 -43.05 -10.60
N LEU A 7 30.58 -42.39 -9.78
CA LEU A 7 30.66 -42.25 -8.33
C LEU A 7 29.84 -43.39 -7.68
N CYS A 8 30.39 -44.11 -6.70
CA CYS A 8 29.60 -45.00 -5.83
C CYS A 8 30.04 -44.86 -4.38
N ALA A 9 29.03 -44.72 -3.51
CA ALA A 9 29.12 -44.46 -2.09
C ALA A 9 29.55 -45.68 -1.26
N ALA A 10 30.21 -45.43 -0.13
CA ALA A 10 30.37 -46.40 0.94
C ALA A 10 30.12 -45.73 2.30
N LEU A 11 29.14 -46.27 3.03
CA LEU A 11 28.87 -46.01 4.44
C LEU A 11 30.05 -46.49 5.30
N ALA A 12 30.37 -45.75 6.36
CA ALA A 12 31.04 -46.29 7.54
C ALA A 12 30.50 -45.63 8.81
N LEU A 13 29.90 -46.47 9.66
CA LEU A 13 29.56 -46.20 11.05
C LEU A 13 30.83 -45.92 11.87
N SER A 14 30.73 -45.02 12.86
CA SER A 14 31.58 -45.11 14.06
C SER A 14 30.71 -44.95 15.32
N GLN A 15 30.87 -45.90 16.24
CA GLN A 15 30.25 -45.96 17.55
C GLN A 15 31.07 -45.15 18.56
N ALA A 16 30.40 -44.50 19.51
CA ALA A 16 31.01 -44.18 20.80
C ALA A 16 29.95 -44.08 21.91
N GLY A 17 30.15 -44.89 22.96
CA GLY A 17 29.95 -44.49 24.35
C GLY A 17 28.55 -44.55 24.95
N LEU A 18 28.19 -45.70 25.55
CA LEU A 18 27.13 -45.80 26.56
C LEU A 18 27.72 -45.56 27.95
N THR A 19 27.21 -44.57 28.67
CA THR A 19 27.32 -44.47 30.14
C THR A 19 25.95 -44.12 30.74
N ASN A 20 25.54 -44.93 31.73
CA ASN A 20 24.28 -44.83 32.45
C ASN A 20 24.10 -43.48 33.17
N ALA A 21 22.93 -42.86 32.97
CA ALA A 21 22.36 -41.86 33.87
C ALA A 21 20.85 -42.15 34.05
N SER A 22 20.39 -42.01 35.30
CA SER A 22 19.08 -42.41 35.84
C SER A 22 17.84 -41.99 35.02
N PRO A 23 16.71 -42.73 35.12
CA PRO A 23 15.48 -42.35 34.44
C PRO A 23 14.95 -41.03 35.00
N ALA A 24 14.88 -40.01 34.13
CA ALA A 24 14.14 -38.78 34.40
C ALA A 24 12.64 -39.11 34.57
N PRO A 25 11.92 -38.39 35.45
CA PRO A 25 10.52 -38.66 35.71
C PRO A 25 9.71 -38.50 34.42
N ILE A 26 8.84 -39.47 34.15
CA ILE A 26 7.86 -39.44 33.06
C ILE A 26 7.07 -38.13 33.22
N PRO A 27 7.10 -37.21 32.23
CA PRO A 27 6.21 -36.06 32.28
C PRO A 27 4.80 -36.61 32.20
N THR A 28 3.99 -36.34 33.22
CA THR A 28 2.53 -36.36 33.11
C THR A 28 2.16 -35.68 31.79
N PRO A 29 1.24 -36.25 30.97
CA PRO A 29 0.71 -35.56 29.81
C PRO A 29 0.06 -34.26 30.31
N GLY A 30 0.83 -33.18 30.29
CA GLY A 30 0.29 -31.85 30.46
C GLY A 30 -0.72 -31.69 29.35
N ALA A 31 -1.95 -31.37 29.73
CA ALA A 31 -3.01 -31.03 28.80
C ALA A 31 -2.42 -30.08 27.76
N ARG A 32 -2.22 -30.57 26.52
CA ARG A 32 -1.97 -29.67 25.40
C ARG A 32 -3.19 -28.76 25.39
N ARG A 33 -3.00 -27.48 25.75
CA ARG A 33 -3.89 -26.45 25.24
C ARG A 33 -3.95 -26.70 23.74
N ASN A 34 -5.14 -26.97 23.22
CA ASN A 34 -5.39 -26.85 21.79
C ASN A 34 -5.22 -25.37 21.45
N GLU A 35 -3.97 -24.91 21.34
CA GLU A 35 -3.68 -23.70 20.60
C GLU A 35 -4.08 -24.02 19.15
N LYS A 36 -5.16 -23.39 18.70
CA LYS A 36 -5.57 -23.45 17.29
C LYS A 36 -4.32 -23.12 16.46
N ARG A 37 -3.91 -24.04 15.59
CA ARG A 37 -2.77 -23.82 14.71
C ARG A 37 -3.07 -22.59 13.87
N ASP A 38 -2.19 -21.59 13.92
CA ASP A 38 -2.29 -20.42 13.07
C ASP A 38 -2.16 -20.85 11.59
N MET A 39 -3.26 -20.71 10.85
CA MET A 39 -3.39 -21.13 9.45
C MET A 39 -2.98 -20.01 8.46
N ARG A 40 -2.64 -18.81 8.95
CA ARG A 40 -2.24 -17.69 8.09
C ARG A 40 -0.99 -18.06 7.27
N PRO A 41 -0.81 -17.50 6.06
CA PRO A 41 0.46 -17.58 5.33
C PRO A 41 1.68 -17.23 6.18
N ARG A 42 2.81 -17.89 5.92
CA ARG A 42 4.04 -17.74 6.74
C ARG A 42 4.48 -16.29 6.91
N TYR A 43 4.48 -15.51 5.83
CA TYR A 43 4.93 -14.12 5.84
C TYR A 43 4.06 -13.23 6.73
N LEU A 44 2.74 -13.46 6.80
CA LEU A 44 1.84 -12.73 7.71
C LEU A 44 2.12 -13.09 9.17
N ARG A 45 2.42 -14.36 9.47
CA ARG A 45 2.82 -14.76 10.83
C ARG A 45 4.16 -14.17 11.25
N GLU A 46 5.08 -14.02 10.29
CA GLU A 46 6.39 -13.41 10.55
C GLU A 46 6.30 -11.89 10.65
N ALA A 47 5.29 -11.25 10.06
CA ALA A 47 5.08 -9.80 10.09
C ALA A 47 5.01 -9.25 11.52
N ASP A 48 4.36 -9.97 12.43
CA ASP A 48 4.26 -9.61 13.86
C ASP A 48 5.62 -9.57 14.57
N SER A 49 6.62 -10.29 14.04
CA SER A 49 7.97 -10.35 14.59
C SER A 49 8.96 -9.38 13.93
N LEU A 50 8.59 -8.74 12.83
CA LEU A 50 9.46 -7.78 12.14
C LEU A 50 9.74 -6.55 13.02
N PRO A 51 10.94 -5.96 12.92
CA PRO A 51 11.20 -4.63 13.45
C PRO A 51 10.20 -3.62 12.88
N ALA A 52 9.87 -2.58 13.65
CA ALA A 52 8.86 -1.60 13.25
C ALA A 52 9.14 -0.94 11.89
N GLY A 53 10.39 -0.83 11.48
CA GLY A 53 10.69 -0.38 10.12
C GLY A 53 11.20 -1.42 9.16
N GLY A 54 11.04 -2.69 9.49
CA GLY A 54 11.38 -3.78 8.60
C GLY A 54 12.86 -4.14 8.53
N VAL A 55 13.16 -4.94 7.52
CA VAL A 55 14.48 -5.54 7.27
C VAL A 55 14.84 -5.41 5.79
N TYR A 56 16.13 -5.32 5.52
CA TYR A 56 16.68 -5.37 4.16
C TYR A 56 17.65 -6.55 4.05
N GLU A 57 17.29 -7.53 3.23
CA GLU A 57 18.09 -8.74 3.03
C GLU A 57 18.08 -9.12 1.54
N ASN A 58 19.27 -9.38 0.98
CA ASN A 58 19.44 -9.86 -0.41
C ASN A 58 18.70 -9.01 -1.47
N GLY A 59 18.72 -7.67 -1.34
CA GLY A 59 18.03 -6.79 -2.29
C GLY A 59 16.52 -6.72 -2.12
N VAL A 60 15.97 -7.27 -1.02
CA VAL A 60 14.54 -7.22 -0.69
C VAL A 60 14.34 -6.49 0.63
N ILE A 61 13.55 -5.42 0.61
CA ILE A 61 13.03 -4.75 1.80
C ILE A 61 11.73 -5.46 2.19
N THR A 62 11.55 -5.78 3.48
CA THR A 62 10.28 -6.29 4.02
C THR A 62 9.84 -5.41 5.18
N LEU A 63 8.68 -4.78 5.04
CA LEU A 63 8.09 -3.85 5.99
C LEU A 63 6.80 -4.46 6.54
N PRO A 64 6.62 -4.56 7.86
CA PRO A 64 5.29 -4.79 8.39
C PRO A 64 4.42 -3.56 8.09
N LEU A 65 3.12 -3.71 7.92
CA LEU A 65 2.15 -2.63 7.91
C LEU A 65 1.27 -2.84 9.16
N ARG A 66 1.49 -2.03 10.20
CA ARG A 66 0.79 -2.13 11.49
C ARG A 66 -0.01 -0.86 11.77
N GLY A 67 -1.19 -1.04 12.35
CA GLY A 67 -1.99 0.04 12.92
C GLY A 67 -1.56 0.40 14.33
N GLY A 68 -1.58 1.69 14.62
CA GLY A 68 -1.27 2.25 15.94
C GLY A 68 -0.75 3.68 15.86
N PRO A 69 -1.01 4.51 16.89
CA PRO A 69 -0.49 5.87 16.95
C PRO A 69 1.04 5.82 17.01
N ASN A 70 1.68 6.48 16.04
CA ASN A 70 3.09 6.84 15.99
C ASN A 70 3.98 6.08 16.99
N ALA A 71 4.54 4.95 16.56
CA ALA A 71 5.60 4.33 17.33
C ALA A 71 6.75 5.35 17.48
N ASP A 72 7.00 5.81 18.71
CA ASP A 72 8.12 6.65 19.08
C ASP A 72 9.44 5.88 18.82
N LEU A 73 10.01 6.02 17.61
CA LEU A 73 11.21 5.29 17.23
C LEU A 73 12.48 6.06 17.64
N LYS A 74 13.07 5.66 18.78
CA LYS A 74 14.47 5.99 19.09
C LYS A 74 15.38 5.32 18.05
N LYS A 75 16.29 6.10 17.44
CA LYS A 75 17.29 5.68 16.43
C LYS A 75 17.93 4.32 16.76
N ALA A 76 17.62 3.28 16.00
CA ALA A 76 18.26 1.97 16.15
C ALA A 76 19.59 1.93 15.36
N LYS A 77 20.72 2.09 16.04
CA LYS A 77 22.07 1.90 15.46
C LYS A 77 22.45 0.41 15.37
N ARG A 78 21.78 -0.39 14.53
CA ARG A 78 22.24 -1.76 14.18
C ARG A 78 22.10 -2.02 12.67
N ALA A 79 23.09 -2.70 12.11
CA ALA A 79 23.41 -2.73 10.67
C ALA A 79 22.37 -3.35 9.71
N ASN A 80 21.26 -3.94 10.19
CA ASN A 80 20.25 -4.60 9.34
C ASN A 80 18.79 -4.26 9.73
N ILE A 81 18.58 -3.21 10.53
CA ILE A 81 17.22 -2.75 10.91
C ILE A 81 16.90 -1.51 10.09
N VAL A 82 15.84 -1.59 9.31
CA VAL A 82 15.27 -0.46 8.59
C VAL A 82 14.26 0.24 9.50
N GLN A 83 14.12 1.56 9.39
CA GLN A 83 13.10 2.35 10.11
C GLN A 83 12.12 2.98 9.09
N VAL A 84 10.86 2.53 9.12
CA VAL A 84 9.72 2.99 8.32
C VAL A 84 8.52 2.94 9.28
N PRO A 85 8.18 4.03 9.97
CA PRO A 85 6.91 4.13 10.69
C PRO A 85 5.74 3.79 9.77
N ILE A 86 4.76 3.04 10.27
CA ILE A 86 3.50 2.79 9.56
C ILE A 86 2.43 3.56 10.31
N VAL A 87 1.56 4.22 9.55
CA VAL A 87 0.32 4.79 10.07
C VAL A 87 -0.82 4.05 9.38
N ASP A 88 -1.83 3.74 10.18
CA ASP A 88 -3.12 3.18 9.77
C ASP A 88 -4.16 4.15 10.33
N ASP A 89 -4.97 4.71 9.45
CA ASP A 89 -6.09 5.55 9.84
C ASP A 89 -7.38 4.74 9.76
N GLN A 90 -7.62 3.91 10.78
CA GLN A 90 -8.91 3.22 10.95
C GLN A 90 -9.28 2.31 9.77
N ASP A 91 -8.31 1.56 9.20
CA ASP A 91 -8.50 0.70 8.03
C ASP A 91 -8.96 1.44 6.75
N SER A 92 -8.90 2.78 6.75
CA SER A 92 -9.30 3.62 5.61
C SER A 92 -8.13 4.00 4.70
N SER A 93 -6.90 3.93 5.20
CA SER A 93 -5.68 4.25 4.44
C SER A 93 -4.45 3.68 5.14
N TYR A 94 -3.49 3.20 4.36
CA TYR A 94 -2.27 2.56 4.85
C TYR A 94 -1.04 3.32 4.36
N GLY A 95 -0.10 3.59 5.26
CA GLY A 95 1.09 4.34 4.88
C GLY A 95 2.39 3.89 5.49
N VAL A 96 3.46 4.43 4.94
CA VAL A 96 4.85 4.15 5.31
C VAL A 96 5.57 5.47 5.53
N ALA A 97 6.61 5.47 6.34
CA ALA A 97 7.47 6.63 6.49
C ALA A 97 8.79 6.49 5.75
N LEU A 98 9.20 7.63 5.20
CA LEU A 98 10.43 7.81 4.46
C LEU A 98 11.26 8.85 5.21
N ASP A 99 12.58 8.70 5.17
CA ASP A 99 13.48 9.79 5.55
C ASP A 99 13.68 10.70 4.33
N ILE A 100 13.38 11.99 4.48
CA ILE A 100 13.65 13.01 3.47
C ILE A 100 14.56 14.07 4.10
N GLY A 101 15.80 14.15 3.63
CA GLY A 101 16.79 15.10 4.13
C GLY A 101 17.07 14.95 5.64
N GLY A 102 16.98 13.72 6.19
CA GLY A 102 17.18 13.43 7.60
C GLY A 102 15.92 13.57 8.48
N GLN A 103 14.75 13.75 7.87
CA GLN A 103 13.46 13.89 8.55
C GLN A 103 12.56 12.70 8.24
N SER A 104 12.02 12.05 9.27
CA SER A 104 11.03 10.99 9.10
C SER A 104 9.66 11.62 8.79
N VAL A 105 9.13 11.32 7.61
CA VAL A 105 7.86 11.84 7.08
C VAL A 105 6.98 10.68 6.66
N THR A 106 5.67 10.72 6.93
CA THR A 106 4.72 9.60 6.73
C THR A 106 3.84 9.81 5.51
N PHE A 107 3.58 8.78 4.71
CA PHE A 107 2.87 8.88 3.45
C PHE A 107 1.90 7.72 3.25
N GLN A 108 0.71 8.00 2.73
CA GLN A 108 -0.18 6.96 2.21
C GLN A 108 0.51 6.26 1.03
N VAL A 109 0.51 4.93 1.00
CA VAL A 109 0.97 4.17 -0.17
C VAL A 109 -0.16 4.10 -1.18
N ASP A 110 0.10 4.59 -2.39
CA ASP A 110 -0.95 4.73 -3.41
C ASP A 110 -0.50 4.08 -4.73
N THR A 111 -1.14 2.96 -5.08
CA THR A 111 -0.90 2.27 -6.36
C THR A 111 -1.62 2.94 -7.53
N GLY A 112 -2.58 3.83 -7.29
CA GLY A 112 -3.28 4.62 -8.31
C GLY A 112 -2.52 5.86 -8.80
N SER A 113 -1.40 6.23 -8.16
CA SER A 113 -0.56 7.38 -8.55
C SER A 113 0.93 7.06 -8.58
N ALA A 114 1.76 8.00 -9.06
CA ALA A 114 3.20 7.80 -9.22
C ALA A 114 4.09 8.82 -8.49
N ASP A 115 3.61 10.04 -8.28
CA ASP A 115 4.43 11.06 -7.61
C ASP A 115 4.48 10.83 -6.10
N LEU A 116 5.65 11.09 -5.51
CA LEU A 116 5.77 11.35 -4.09
C LEU A 116 5.55 12.85 -3.85
N TRP A 117 4.59 13.21 -3.02
CA TRP A 117 4.43 14.59 -2.56
C TRP A 117 4.30 14.67 -1.06
N SER A 118 4.89 15.71 -0.47
CA SER A 118 4.80 16.00 0.96
C SER A 118 4.31 17.42 1.16
N MET A 119 3.40 17.61 2.11
CA MET A 119 3.13 18.93 2.67
C MET A 119 4.37 19.45 3.39
N THR A 120 4.62 20.75 3.25
CA THR A 120 5.67 21.47 3.98
C THR A 120 5.17 21.99 5.31
N THR A 121 6.08 22.40 6.20
CA THR A 121 5.73 23.11 7.45
C THR A 121 5.02 24.44 7.21
N ASP A 122 5.19 25.04 6.04
CA ASP A 122 4.55 26.29 5.63
C ASP A 122 3.22 26.04 4.89
N CYS A 123 2.78 24.78 4.77
CA CYS A 123 1.62 24.42 3.98
C CYS A 123 0.31 25.02 4.53
N GLN A 124 -0.47 25.61 3.63
CA GLN A 124 -1.77 26.22 3.94
C GLN A 124 -2.95 25.60 3.19
N THR A 125 -4.11 25.60 3.82
CA THR A 125 -5.38 25.34 3.14
C THR A 125 -5.81 26.55 2.30
N PRO A 126 -6.76 26.41 1.36
CA PRO A 126 -7.31 27.57 0.63
C PRO A 126 -7.87 28.69 1.52
N SER A 127 -8.30 28.37 2.74
CA SER A 127 -8.79 29.33 3.74
C SER A 127 -7.68 29.98 4.58
N GLY A 128 -6.40 29.66 4.32
CA GLY A 128 -5.25 30.17 5.07
C GLY A 128 -5.00 29.46 6.40
N GLY A 129 -5.68 28.34 6.66
CA GLY A 129 -5.42 27.47 7.81
C GLY A 129 -4.19 26.57 7.57
N LYS A 130 -3.72 25.88 8.61
CA LYS A 130 -2.66 24.86 8.44
C LYS A 130 -3.18 23.66 7.65
N CYS A 131 -2.35 23.08 6.79
CA CYS A 131 -2.71 21.84 6.09
C CYS A 131 -2.95 20.66 7.04
N SER A 132 -2.29 20.61 8.20
CA SER A 132 -2.56 19.62 9.24
C SER A 132 -2.78 20.29 10.58
N ASN A 133 -3.82 19.87 11.29
CA ASN A 133 -4.11 20.32 12.65
C ASN A 133 -3.64 19.30 13.70
N SER A 134 -3.15 18.14 13.28
CA SER A 134 -2.68 17.08 14.17
C SER A 134 -1.23 17.30 14.57
N SER A 135 -0.97 17.39 15.88
CA SER A 135 0.39 17.55 16.41
C SER A 135 1.29 16.32 16.20
N GLY A 136 0.71 15.20 15.75
CA GLY A 136 1.43 13.94 15.52
C GLY A 136 1.88 13.72 14.07
N ILE A 137 1.42 14.52 13.12
CA ILE A 137 1.74 14.30 11.70
C ILE A 137 2.98 15.13 11.32
N PRO A 138 4.10 14.49 10.94
CA PRO A 138 5.35 15.20 10.65
C PRO A 138 5.28 15.90 9.29
N ALA A 139 5.20 17.24 9.26
CA ALA A 139 5.36 17.99 8.02
C ALA A 139 6.84 18.07 7.61
N TYR A 140 7.12 18.07 6.32
CA TYR A 140 8.48 18.22 5.79
C TYR A 140 8.96 19.67 5.91
N THR A 141 10.15 19.89 6.45
CA THR A 141 10.84 21.19 6.35
C THR A 141 11.95 21.08 5.32
N PRO A 142 12.06 21.97 4.33
CA PRO A 142 13.20 21.98 3.40
C PRO A 142 14.55 21.81 4.11
N SER A 143 15.25 20.72 3.80
CA SER A 143 16.49 20.35 4.51
C SER A 143 17.70 21.12 3.97
N SER A 144 18.89 20.89 4.57
CA SER A 144 20.14 21.46 4.03
C SER A 144 20.57 20.85 2.69
N THR A 145 20.03 19.69 2.30
CA THR A 145 20.28 19.02 1.02
C THR A 145 19.16 19.24 0.00
N PHE A 146 18.12 19.97 0.37
CA PHE A 146 17.03 20.31 -0.53
C PHE A 146 17.47 21.25 -1.64
N ILE A 147 17.12 20.90 -2.88
CA ILE A 147 17.33 21.70 -4.08
C ILE A 147 15.96 21.97 -4.71
N SER A 148 15.52 23.23 -4.69
CA SER A 148 14.33 23.64 -5.43
C SER A 148 14.64 23.74 -6.92
N THR A 149 13.81 23.12 -7.76
CA THR A 149 13.88 23.31 -9.22
C THR A 149 13.20 24.62 -9.66
N ASN A 150 12.43 25.25 -8.77
CA ASN A 150 11.50 26.36 -9.05
C ASN A 150 10.41 26.03 -10.09
N ALA A 151 10.26 24.77 -10.51
CA ALA A 151 9.15 24.35 -11.36
C ALA A 151 7.88 24.22 -10.51
N PRO A 152 6.81 24.99 -10.80
CA PRO A 152 5.55 24.84 -10.09
C PRO A 152 4.89 23.51 -10.45
N LEU A 153 4.22 22.89 -9.49
CA LEU A 153 3.46 21.67 -9.70
C LEU A 153 2.11 21.78 -9.00
N GLN A 154 1.06 21.30 -9.66
CA GLN A 154 -0.24 21.07 -9.06
C GLN A 154 -0.75 19.69 -9.47
N ILE A 155 -1.21 18.94 -8.48
CA ILE A 155 -1.84 17.65 -8.65
C ILE A 155 -3.29 17.77 -8.18
N ASN A 156 -4.22 17.29 -8.99
CA ASN A 156 -5.66 17.30 -8.70
C ASN A 156 -6.15 15.86 -8.51
N TYR A 157 -7.15 15.69 -7.66
CA TYR A 157 -7.77 14.42 -7.30
C TYR A 157 -9.28 14.53 -7.40
N GLY A 158 -9.92 13.46 -7.85
CA GLY A 158 -11.36 13.34 -7.98
C GLY A 158 -11.97 14.17 -9.12
N SER A 159 -13.22 13.84 -9.48
CA SER A 159 -13.94 14.40 -10.63
C SER A 159 -14.93 15.54 -10.30
N SER A 160 -14.91 16.09 -9.08
CA SER A 160 -15.95 17.03 -8.60
C SER A 160 -15.68 18.51 -8.91
N ALA A 161 -16.75 19.33 -8.85
CA ALA A 161 -16.74 20.78 -9.08
C ALA A 161 -15.86 21.60 -8.10
N GLN A 162 -15.32 20.97 -7.05
CA GLN A 162 -14.27 21.49 -6.18
C GLN A 162 -13.17 20.43 -6.10
N PRO A 163 -12.20 20.42 -7.02
CA PRO A 163 -11.17 19.39 -7.01
C PRO A 163 -10.37 19.47 -5.72
N THR A 164 -10.15 18.31 -5.10
CA THR A 164 -9.09 18.16 -4.11
C THR A 164 -7.75 18.30 -4.83
N PHE A 165 -6.80 19.04 -4.26
CA PHE A 165 -5.54 19.32 -4.91
C PHE A 165 -4.39 19.42 -3.92
N ALA A 166 -3.18 19.22 -4.40
CA ALA A 166 -1.95 19.62 -3.73
C ALA A 166 -1.09 20.41 -4.72
N SER A 167 -0.58 21.57 -4.31
CA SER A 167 0.26 22.42 -5.15
C SER A 167 1.47 22.94 -4.40
N GLY A 168 2.54 23.20 -5.15
CA GLY A 168 3.81 23.70 -4.64
C GLY A 168 4.88 23.66 -5.72
N THR A 169 6.05 23.14 -5.40
CA THR A 169 7.19 23.09 -6.33
C THR A 169 7.83 21.71 -6.38
N ILE A 170 8.42 21.38 -7.53
CA ILE A 170 9.28 20.20 -7.66
C ILE A 170 10.60 20.50 -6.95
N GLY A 171 11.01 19.61 -6.05
CA GLY A 171 12.28 19.68 -5.36
C GLY A 171 13.03 18.35 -5.43
N LEU A 172 14.32 18.42 -5.16
CA LEU A 172 15.20 17.26 -5.01
C LEU A 172 15.71 17.22 -3.57
N ASP A 173 15.73 16.05 -2.95
CA ASP A 173 16.43 15.85 -1.68
C ASP A 173 16.95 14.40 -1.59
N ASN A 174 17.83 14.13 -0.63
CA ASN A 174 18.24 12.78 -0.31
C ASN A 174 17.07 12.06 0.38
N MET A 175 16.68 10.91 -0.14
CA MET A 175 15.62 10.09 0.44
C MET A 175 16.16 8.74 0.87
N THR A 176 15.82 8.32 2.08
CA THR A 176 16.08 6.95 2.55
C THR A 176 14.78 6.23 2.82
N PHE A 177 14.62 5.08 2.17
CA PHE A 177 13.49 4.18 2.36
C PHE A 177 14.01 2.75 2.40
N GLY A 178 13.56 1.94 3.34
CA GLY A 178 14.05 0.56 3.35
C GLY A 178 15.53 0.40 3.73
N GLY A 179 16.17 1.44 4.29
CA GLY A 179 17.63 1.48 4.51
C GLY A 179 18.42 1.75 3.22
N LEU A 180 17.73 1.97 2.11
CA LEU A 180 18.30 2.37 0.82
C LEU A 180 18.18 3.87 0.65
N THR A 181 19.30 4.53 0.42
CA THR A 181 19.33 5.98 0.17
C THR A 181 19.42 6.25 -1.33
N GLN A 182 18.52 7.08 -1.86
CA GLN A 182 18.58 7.69 -3.18
C GLN A 182 18.92 9.17 -3.03
N SER A 183 19.99 9.61 -3.67
CA SER A 183 20.37 11.02 -3.67
C SER A 183 19.59 11.80 -4.72
N GLU A 184 19.32 13.08 -4.42
CA GLU A 184 18.64 14.01 -5.32
C GLU A 184 17.35 13.43 -5.92
N GLN A 185 16.59 12.69 -5.12
CA GLN A 185 15.31 12.13 -5.56
C GLN A 185 14.31 13.25 -5.75
N ALA A 186 13.72 13.32 -6.94
CA ALA A 186 12.64 14.25 -7.25
C ALA A 186 11.36 13.90 -6.47
N PHE A 187 10.71 14.92 -5.93
CA PHE A 187 9.41 14.85 -5.26
C PHE A 187 8.74 16.23 -5.30
N ALA A 188 7.45 16.27 -4.97
CA ALA A 188 6.72 17.52 -4.89
C ALA A 188 6.65 18.05 -3.45
N SER A 189 7.23 19.22 -3.24
CA SER A 189 7.21 19.96 -1.98
C SER A 189 6.00 20.91 -1.99
N MET A 190 4.90 20.48 -1.37
CA MET A 190 3.59 21.14 -1.44
C MET A 190 3.40 22.16 -0.31
N ASP A 191 3.08 23.40 -0.65
CA ASP A 191 2.80 24.48 0.29
C ASP A 191 1.32 24.87 0.32
N LYS A 192 0.48 24.21 -0.49
CA LYS A 192 -0.96 24.41 -0.44
C LYS A 192 -1.73 23.13 -0.78
N THR A 193 -2.69 22.75 0.05
CA THR A 193 -3.60 21.63 -0.24
C THR A 193 -4.90 21.72 0.54
N ASN A 194 -5.98 21.20 -0.03
CA ASN A 194 -7.24 20.89 0.67
C ASN A 194 -7.47 19.37 0.81
N ASN A 195 -6.47 18.55 0.46
CA ASN A 195 -6.57 17.11 0.55
C ASN A 195 -6.52 16.70 2.03
N SER A 196 -7.57 16.04 2.50
CA SER A 196 -7.71 15.63 3.89
C SER A 196 -6.75 14.52 4.31
N ILE A 197 -6.00 13.91 3.38
CA ILE A 197 -4.94 12.95 3.70
C ILE A 197 -3.89 13.57 4.63
N THR A 198 -3.74 14.90 4.62
CA THR A 198 -2.84 15.64 5.51
C THR A 198 -3.22 15.58 6.99
N GLN A 199 -4.41 15.07 7.32
CA GLN A 199 -4.81 14.84 8.71
C GLN A 199 -4.20 13.56 9.29
N SER A 200 -3.83 12.62 8.43
CA SER A 200 -3.39 11.26 8.82
C SER A 200 -1.97 10.95 8.32
N TYR A 201 -1.54 11.60 7.24
CA TYR A 201 -0.21 11.51 6.65
C TYR A 201 0.31 12.88 6.29
N SER A 202 1.57 12.94 5.90
CA SER A 202 2.22 14.15 5.39
C SER A 202 1.96 14.35 3.90
N GLY A 203 1.49 13.31 3.20
CA GLY A 203 1.15 13.33 1.79
C GLY A 203 0.98 11.92 1.25
N ILE A 204 1.21 11.75 -0.05
CA ILE A 204 1.04 10.48 -0.76
C ILE A 204 2.37 10.03 -1.36
N PHE A 205 2.63 8.73 -1.26
CA PHE A 205 3.73 8.04 -1.90
C PHE A 205 3.17 7.16 -3.03
N GLY A 206 3.17 7.72 -4.24
CA GLY A 206 2.79 7.00 -5.45
C GLY A 206 3.77 5.87 -5.79
N VAL A 207 3.23 4.68 -6.04
CA VAL A 207 3.97 3.46 -6.40
C VAL A 207 3.50 2.84 -7.73
N GLY A 208 2.88 3.68 -8.56
CA GLY A 208 2.45 3.42 -9.94
C GLY A 208 3.60 3.39 -10.96
N PHE A 209 3.23 3.52 -12.24
CA PHE A 209 4.17 3.65 -13.34
C PHE A 209 4.69 5.09 -13.46
N PRO A 210 5.91 5.31 -13.98
CA PRO A 210 6.44 6.67 -14.12
C PRO A 210 5.65 7.52 -15.14
N TYR A 211 4.88 6.87 -16.01
CA TYR A 211 4.14 7.51 -17.10
C TYR A 211 2.98 8.39 -16.63
N ILE A 212 2.48 8.18 -15.41
CA ILE A 212 1.43 9.02 -14.81
C ILE A 212 2.01 10.06 -13.82
N SER A 213 3.33 10.24 -13.79
CA SER A 213 4.00 11.21 -12.92
C SER A 213 3.85 12.63 -13.47
N LYS A 214 3.23 13.51 -12.67
CA LYS A 214 3.14 14.94 -12.97
C LYS A 214 4.49 15.65 -12.86
N ILE A 215 5.42 15.12 -12.06
CA ILE A 215 6.81 15.60 -12.03
C ILE A 215 7.47 15.37 -13.40
N VAL A 216 7.38 14.15 -13.94
CA VAL A 216 7.94 13.82 -15.27
C VAL A 216 7.27 14.68 -16.35
N ASP A 217 5.94 14.76 -16.37
CA ASP A 217 5.21 15.58 -17.35
C ASP A 217 5.68 17.05 -17.33
N THR A 218 5.81 17.63 -16.14
CA THR A 218 6.24 19.04 -15.97
C THR A 218 7.66 19.27 -16.47
N ILE A 219 8.56 18.32 -16.25
CA ILE A 219 9.95 18.40 -16.74
C ILE A 219 9.98 18.29 -18.26
N VAL A 220 9.23 17.35 -18.84
CA VAL A 220 9.11 17.18 -20.30
C VAL A 220 8.55 18.44 -20.95
N ASP A 221 7.43 18.98 -20.45
CA ASP A 221 6.87 20.25 -20.92
C ASP A 221 7.90 21.39 -20.84
N GLY A 222 8.68 21.44 -19.75
CA GLY A 222 9.75 22.42 -19.56
C GLY A 222 10.86 22.34 -20.62
N VAL A 223 11.21 21.14 -21.07
CA VAL A 223 12.19 20.91 -22.15
C VAL A 223 11.59 21.24 -23.51
N LEU A 224 10.38 20.73 -23.79
CA LEU A 224 9.71 20.94 -25.07
C LEU A 224 9.45 22.42 -25.35
N ASN A 225 9.03 23.19 -24.34
CA ASN A 225 8.80 24.63 -24.47
C ASN A 225 10.07 25.46 -24.78
N LYS A 226 11.25 24.91 -24.52
CA LYS A 226 12.55 25.55 -24.81
C LYS A 226 13.20 25.04 -26.09
N THR A 227 12.67 23.96 -26.65
CA THR A 227 13.27 23.31 -27.82
C THR A 227 12.99 24.14 -29.08
N THR A 228 14.06 24.51 -29.79
CA THR A 228 13.98 25.21 -31.08
C THR A 228 14.19 24.27 -32.26
N GLU A 229 14.58 23.02 -32.00
CA GLU A 229 14.78 21.99 -33.01
C GLU A 229 13.45 21.41 -33.47
N THR A 230 13.42 20.85 -34.68
CA THR A 230 12.25 20.14 -35.18
C THR A 230 12.04 18.86 -34.37
N LEU A 231 10.89 18.78 -33.70
CA LEU A 231 10.50 17.59 -32.96
C LEU A 231 10.13 16.45 -33.94
N THR A 232 10.60 15.24 -33.64
CA THR A 232 10.28 14.00 -34.35
C THR A 232 9.75 12.99 -33.33
N GLY A 233 9.11 11.90 -33.77
CA GLY A 233 8.65 10.87 -32.84
C GLY A 233 9.80 10.31 -31.97
N GLN A 234 10.98 10.14 -32.57
CA GLN A 234 12.17 9.65 -31.87
C GLN A 234 12.71 10.64 -30.83
N SER A 235 12.78 11.94 -31.17
CA SER A 235 13.27 12.95 -30.22
C SER A 235 12.26 13.21 -29.10
N LEU A 236 10.96 13.11 -29.36
CA LEU A 236 9.93 13.18 -28.31
C LEU A 236 10.08 12.03 -27.30
N LEU A 237 10.22 10.79 -27.78
CA LEU A 237 10.47 9.63 -26.92
C LEU A 237 11.77 9.77 -26.12
N SER A 238 12.84 10.24 -26.78
CA SER A 238 14.13 10.48 -26.13
C SER A 238 14.02 11.51 -25.00
N THR A 239 13.31 12.62 -25.23
CA THR A 239 13.07 13.65 -24.21
C THR A 239 12.30 13.08 -23.03
N TYR A 240 11.27 12.28 -23.28
CA TYR A 240 10.47 11.68 -22.22
C TYR A 240 11.28 10.70 -21.37
N PHE A 241 12.03 9.79 -22.01
CA PHE A 241 12.84 8.82 -21.28
C PHE A 241 14.01 9.46 -20.53
N GLN A 242 14.58 10.55 -21.04
CA GLN A 242 15.58 11.31 -20.30
C GLN A 242 14.97 11.94 -19.04
N ALA A 243 13.79 12.55 -19.14
CA ALA A 243 13.10 13.08 -17.96
C ALA A 243 12.79 11.98 -16.94
N MET A 244 12.35 10.79 -17.40
CA MET A 244 12.17 9.64 -16.53
C MET A 244 13.47 9.22 -15.84
N GLU A 245 14.60 9.18 -16.54
CA GLU A 245 15.89 8.80 -15.94
C GLU A 245 16.30 9.78 -14.82
N GLU A 246 16.01 11.06 -14.99
CA GLU A 246 16.37 12.13 -14.05
C GLU A 246 15.39 12.26 -12.87
N SER A 247 14.11 11.96 -13.06
CA SER A 247 13.05 12.29 -12.08
C SER A 247 12.03 11.18 -11.83
N SER A 248 12.37 9.91 -12.11
CA SER A 248 11.47 8.78 -11.86
C SER A 248 11.01 8.69 -10.39
N PRO A 249 9.81 8.12 -10.15
CA PRO A 249 9.35 7.78 -8.81
C PRO A 249 10.38 6.93 -8.04
N LEU A 250 10.41 7.09 -6.72
CA LEU A 250 11.47 6.54 -5.86
C LEU A 250 11.72 5.05 -6.05
N LEU A 251 10.68 4.21 -6.09
CA LEU A 251 10.87 2.75 -6.22
C LEU A 251 11.48 2.36 -7.57
N ILE A 252 11.12 3.08 -8.63
CA ILE A 252 11.68 2.90 -9.97
C ILE A 252 13.13 3.35 -9.99
N SER A 253 13.46 4.49 -9.39
CA SER A 253 14.84 4.97 -9.24
C SER A 253 15.72 3.98 -8.48
N LEU A 254 15.20 3.36 -7.41
CA LEU A 254 15.91 2.31 -6.67
C LEU A 254 16.12 1.04 -7.51
N ALA A 255 15.11 0.65 -8.31
CA ALA A 255 15.22 -0.49 -9.22
C ALA A 255 16.25 -0.23 -10.33
N ALA A 256 16.16 0.92 -11.00
CA ALA A 256 17.07 1.32 -12.07
C ALA A 256 18.51 1.46 -11.59
N ALA A 257 18.71 1.89 -10.35
CA ALA A 257 20.02 1.93 -9.70
C ALA A 257 20.56 0.54 -9.26
N GLY A 258 19.83 -0.55 -9.53
CA GLY A 258 20.24 -1.91 -9.17
C GLY A 258 20.25 -2.19 -7.65
N LYS A 259 19.53 -1.38 -6.85
CA LYS A 259 19.47 -1.54 -5.39
C LYS A 259 18.46 -2.59 -4.94
N LEU A 260 17.57 -2.99 -5.85
CA LEU A 260 16.52 -3.99 -5.65
C LEU A 260 16.87 -5.28 -6.40
N SER A 261 16.53 -6.44 -5.84
CA SER A 261 16.77 -7.73 -6.52
C SER A 261 15.87 -7.96 -7.73
N ALA A 262 14.72 -7.30 -7.79
CA ALA A 262 13.77 -7.32 -8.91
C ALA A 262 13.02 -5.98 -8.98
N PRO A 263 12.58 -5.54 -10.18
CA PRO A 263 11.77 -4.33 -10.33
C PRO A 263 10.32 -4.63 -9.94
N MET A 264 10.09 -4.83 -8.64
CA MET A 264 8.75 -5.13 -8.11
C MET A 264 8.57 -4.76 -6.66
N TYR A 265 7.31 -4.75 -6.23
CA TYR A 265 6.91 -4.76 -4.84
C TYR A 265 5.69 -5.67 -4.64
N THR A 266 5.35 -5.97 -3.38
CA THR A 266 4.10 -6.64 -3.02
C THR A 266 3.41 -5.89 -1.91
N LEU A 267 2.08 -5.99 -1.88
CA LEU A 267 1.22 -5.46 -0.83
C LEU A 267 0.23 -6.53 -0.36
N SER A 268 0.12 -6.64 0.96
CA SER A 268 -0.97 -7.32 1.67
C SER A 268 -1.29 -6.40 2.84
N LEU A 269 -2.48 -5.80 2.87
CA LEU A 269 -2.80 -4.82 3.89
C LEU A 269 -3.19 -5.49 5.21
N GLN A 270 -3.06 -4.73 6.29
CA GLN A 270 -3.53 -5.17 7.59
C GLN A 270 -5.05 -5.32 7.56
N ARG A 271 -5.56 -6.30 8.32
CA ARG A 271 -6.98 -6.40 8.64
C ARG A 271 -7.13 -6.23 10.15
N GLU A 272 -7.96 -5.30 10.60
CA GLU A 272 -8.52 -5.39 11.94
C GLU A 272 -9.64 -6.43 11.98
N ASP A 273 -9.46 -7.46 12.80
CA ASP A 273 -10.42 -8.55 12.92
C ASP A 273 -11.02 -8.51 14.33
N PRO A 274 -12.33 -8.20 14.49
CA PRO A 274 -12.96 -8.10 15.79
C PRO A 274 -13.15 -9.47 16.46
N THR A 275 -12.80 -10.57 15.79
CA THR A 275 -12.93 -11.92 16.32
C THR A 275 -11.77 -12.30 17.26
N SER A 276 -11.90 -13.45 17.92
CA SER A 276 -10.82 -14.05 18.71
C SER A 276 -9.58 -14.46 17.90
N ALA A 277 -9.65 -14.46 16.56
CA ALA A 277 -8.49 -14.70 15.71
C ALA A 277 -7.49 -13.54 15.77
N GLY A 278 -7.99 -12.32 16.04
CA GLY A 278 -7.20 -11.11 16.18
C GLY A 278 -6.74 -10.51 14.85
N SER A 279 -6.45 -9.22 14.87
CA SER A 279 -5.96 -8.46 13.71
C SER A 279 -4.66 -9.03 13.16
N ASN A 280 -4.46 -8.89 11.85
CA ASN A 280 -3.24 -9.31 11.16
C ASN A 280 -2.45 -8.10 10.69
N ALA A 281 -1.15 -8.06 11.00
CA ALA A 281 -0.27 -7.09 10.36
C ALA A 281 -0.22 -7.33 8.84
N GLY A 282 -0.28 -6.24 8.08
CA GLY A 282 0.01 -6.26 6.66
C GLY A 282 1.52 -6.38 6.41
N VAL A 283 1.90 -6.57 5.16
CA VAL A 283 3.28 -6.65 4.71
C VAL A 283 3.43 -5.95 3.36
N MET A 284 4.42 -5.08 3.26
CA MET A 284 4.95 -4.59 2.00
C MET A 284 6.34 -5.17 1.78
N THR A 285 6.60 -5.75 0.60
CA THR A 285 7.97 -6.07 0.18
C THR A 285 8.38 -5.26 -1.03
N ILE A 286 9.64 -4.90 -1.13
CA ILE A 286 10.17 -4.14 -2.26
C ILE A 286 11.44 -4.83 -2.74
N GLY A 287 11.54 -5.09 -4.03
CA GLY A 287 12.66 -5.80 -4.64
C GLY A 287 12.48 -7.31 -4.73
N GLY A 288 11.36 -7.87 -4.26
CA GLY A 288 11.08 -9.30 -4.33
C GLY A 288 9.79 -9.73 -3.63
N LEU A 289 9.53 -11.03 -3.66
CA LEU A 289 8.38 -11.65 -2.99
C LEU A 289 8.64 -11.87 -1.49
N PRO A 290 7.59 -11.89 -0.65
CA PRO A 290 7.73 -12.17 0.78
C PRO A 290 8.17 -13.62 1.06
N SER A 291 8.63 -13.86 2.29
CA SER A 291 9.17 -15.15 2.71
C SER A 291 8.19 -16.31 2.47
N GLY A 292 8.68 -17.37 1.83
CA GLY A 292 7.89 -18.57 1.54
C GLY A 292 6.90 -18.44 0.37
N ILE A 293 6.84 -17.28 -0.30
CA ILE A 293 6.08 -17.10 -1.54
C ILE A 293 7.00 -17.24 -2.74
N SER A 294 6.50 -17.88 -3.80
CA SER A 294 7.24 -18.08 -5.04
C SER A 294 6.44 -17.56 -6.24
N ASN A 295 7.13 -17.33 -7.37
CA ASN A 295 6.43 -16.95 -8.60
C ASN A 295 5.35 -17.96 -9.01
N ALA A 296 5.57 -19.26 -8.77
CA ALA A 296 4.64 -20.32 -9.14
C ALA A 296 3.38 -20.40 -8.25
N SER A 297 3.39 -19.80 -7.06
CA SER A 297 2.21 -19.74 -6.18
C SER A 297 1.23 -18.64 -6.58
N LEU A 298 1.65 -17.66 -7.37
CA LEU A 298 0.85 -16.52 -7.77
C LEU A 298 0.08 -16.82 -9.07
N THR A 299 -1.13 -16.30 -9.18
CA THR A 299 -1.81 -16.15 -10.48
C THR A 299 -1.31 -14.88 -11.14
N TRP A 300 -0.50 -15.00 -12.19
CA TRP A 300 0.02 -13.85 -12.94
C TRP A 300 -0.88 -13.49 -14.10
N VAL A 301 -1.18 -12.20 -14.25
CA VAL A 301 -1.88 -11.61 -15.40
C VAL A 301 -1.09 -10.41 -15.92
N PRO A 302 -1.10 -10.15 -17.24
CA PRO A 302 -0.45 -8.97 -17.79
C PRO A 302 -1.14 -7.68 -17.32
N VAL A 303 -0.35 -6.61 -17.19
CA VAL A 303 -0.90 -5.26 -17.03
C VAL A 303 -1.48 -4.78 -18.36
N GLN A 304 -2.59 -4.04 -18.31
CA GLN A 304 -3.26 -3.49 -19.47
C GLN A 304 -2.34 -2.49 -20.21
N PRO A 305 -2.04 -2.72 -21.50
CA PRO A 305 -1.27 -1.78 -22.30
C PRO A 305 -2.16 -0.63 -22.80
N TYR A 306 -1.59 0.57 -22.81
CA TYR A 306 -2.19 1.78 -23.34
C TYR A 306 -1.38 2.29 -24.53
N ALA A 307 -2.03 2.96 -25.49
CA ALA A 307 -1.33 3.69 -26.53
C ALA A 307 -0.41 4.75 -25.91
N ILE A 308 0.80 4.91 -26.41
CA ILE A 308 1.76 5.86 -25.80
C ILE A 308 1.30 7.32 -25.91
N SER A 309 0.46 7.65 -26.90
CA SER A 309 -0.17 8.97 -27.01
C SER A 309 -1.05 9.31 -25.82
N THR A 310 -1.68 8.30 -25.22
CA THR A 310 -2.40 8.42 -23.94
C THR A 310 -1.43 8.33 -22.77
N ALA A 311 -0.61 7.28 -22.73
CA ALA A 311 0.16 6.94 -21.54
C ALA A 311 1.31 7.90 -21.23
N LEU A 312 2.10 8.29 -22.23
CA LEU A 312 3.25 9.19 -22.04
C LEU A 312 2.84 10.64 -22.29
N PHE A 313 2.02 10.87 -23.31
CA PHE A 313 1.81 12.23 -23.82
C PHE A 313 0.46 12.83 -23.43
N GLY A 314 -0.46 12.04 -22.85
CA GLY A 314 -1.79 12.51 -22.47
C GLY A 314 -1.79 13.50 -21.31
N GLY A 315 -0.73 13.49 -20.48
CA GLY A 315 -0.56 14.42 -19.36
C GLY A 315 0.13 15.74 -19.72
N LEU A 316 0.80 15.80 -20.87
CA LEU A 316 1.59 16.97 -21.29
C LEU A 316 0.69 18.17 -21.60
N GLN A 317 1.12 19.35 -21.16
CA GLN A 317 0.46 20.61 -21.47
C GLN A 317 0.98 21.22 -22.76
N THR A 318 2.21 20.92 -23.17
CA THR A 318 2.78 21.37 -24.43
C THR A 318 2.09 20.65 -25.60
N PRO A 319 1.44 21.37 -26.53
CA PRO A 319 0.79 20.74 -27.68
C PRO A 319 1.80 20.06 -28.59
N ILE A 320 1.56 18.78 -28.91
CA ILE A 320 2.39 17.98 -29.81
C ILE A 320 1.69 17.83 -31.16
N ASP A 321 2.45 17.95 -32.26
CA ASP A 321 1.92 17.71 -33.60
C ASP A 321 1.43 16.25 -33.73
N PRO A 322 0.20 16.00 -34.21
CA PRO A 322 -0.32 14.65 -34.41
C PRO A 322 0.55 13.75 -35.30
N ALA A 323 1.29 14.29 -36.26
CA ALA A 323 2.22 13.53 -37.08
C ALA A 323 3.41 13.00 -36.26
N VAL A 324 3.93 13.82 -35.34
CA VAL A 324 5.00 13.44 -34.40
C VAL A 324 4.52 12.36 -33.43
N LEU A 325 3.30 12.48 -32.91
CA LEU A 325 2.69 11.44 -32.07
C LEU A 325 2.59 10.12 -32.83
N LYS A 326 2.15 10.14 -34.08
CA LYS A 326 2.05 8.96 -34.93
C LYS A 326 3.41 8.33 -35.23
N GLU A 327 4.46 9.14 -35.42
CA GLU A 327 5.83 8.64 -35.55
C GLU A 327 6.31 7.95 -34.27
N ALA A 328 6.03 8.53 -33.10
CA ALA A 328 6.38 7.94 -31.81
C ALA A 328 5.65 6.60 -31.61
N GLU A 329 4.35 6.54 -31.90
CA GLU A 329 3.55 5.32 -31.81
C GLU A 329 4.03 4.22 -32.76
N ALA A 330 4.59 4.59 -33.92
CA ALA A 330 5.20 3.61 -34.83
C ALA A 330 6.48 2.98 -34.26
N LEU A 331 7.18 3.68 -33.35
CA LEU A 331 8.39 3.19 -32.69
C LEU A 331 8.07 2.39 -31.42
N MET A 332 7.11 2.88 -30.62
CA MET A 332 6.63 2.23 -29.42
C MET A 332 5.10 2.35 -29.37
N PRO A 333 4.36 1.32 -29.81
CA PRO A 333 2.90 1.43 -29.93
C PRO A 333 2.20 1.58 -28.58
N THR A 334 2.64 0.81 -27.59
CA THR A 334 1.97 0.73 -26.29
C THR A 334 2.94 0.60 -25.13
N THR A 335 2.48 0.99 -23.94
CA THR A 335 3.16 0.81 -22.65
C THR A 335 2.12 0.58 -21.55
N PRO A 336 2.44 -0.09 -20.43
CA PRO A 336 1.58 -0.03 -19.24
C PRO A 336 1.50 1.41 -18.71
N MET A 337 0.34 1.81 -18.21
CA MET A 337 0.13 3.16 -17.63
C MET A 337 -0.31 3.08 -16.17
N LEU A 338 -1.17 2.11 -15.85
CA LEU A 338 -1.80 1.93 -14.56
C LEU A 338 -1.60 0.50 -14.08
N TRP A 339 -1.75 0.26 -12.78
CA TRP A 339 -1.93 -1.10 -12.24
C TRP A 339 -3.34 -1.63 -12.53
N GLU A 340 -3.65 -1.66 -13.81
CA GLU A 340 -4.90 -2.15 -14.38
C GLU A 340 -4.67 -3.53 -14.99
N ALA A 341 -5.58 -4.46 -14.72
CA ALA A 341 -5.55 -5.78 -15.33
C ALA A 341 -6.94 -6.23 -15.76
N ALA A 342 -6.98 -7.11 -16.76
CA ALA A 342 -8.20 -7.81 -17.13
C ALA A 342 -8.69 -8.70 -15.98
N ILE A 343 -10.00 -8.68 -15.75
CA ILE A 343 -10.66 -9.53 -14.76
C ILE A 343 -11.71 -10.39 -15.46
N ASP A 344 -11.95 -11.59 -14.94
CA ASP A 344 -12.96 -12.51 -15.46
C ASP A 344 -14.39 -12.06 -15.08
N GLY A 345 -14.52 -11.25 -14.03
CA GLY A 345 -15.80 -10.68 -13.58
C GLY A 345 -15.90 -10.49 -12.07
N LEU A 346 -16.95 -9.81 -11.65
CA LEU A 346 -17.30 -9.61 -10.25
C LEU A 346 -18.42 -10.56 -9.82
N TYR A 347 -18.27 -11.20 -8.66
CA TYR A 347 -19.22 -12.17 -8.14
C TYR A 347 -19.81 -11.66 -6.83
N VAL A 348 -21.12 -11.50 -6.78
CA VAL A 348 -21.87 -11.12 -5.57
C VAL A 348 -22.72 -12.31 -5.14
N ASN A 349 -22.55 -12.79 -3.91
CA ASN A 349 -23.23 -13.99 -3.40
C ASN A 349 -23.09 -15.21 -4.34
N GLY A 350 -21.88 -15.36 -4.91
CA GLY A 350 -21.55 -16.42 -5.87
C GLY A 350 -22.15 -16.22 -7.28
N GLN A 351 -22.93 -15.17 -7.51
CA GLN A 351 -23.49 -14.85 -8.82
C GLN A 351 -22.61 -13.86 -9.57
N LEU A 352 -22.20 -14.23 -10.78
CA LEU A 352 -21.48 -13.34 -11.68
C LEU A 352 -22.38 -12.16 -12.09
N LEU A 353 -21.90 -10.94 -11.87
CA LEU A 353 -22.53 -9.74 -12.40
C LEU A 353 -22.42 -9.72 -13.93
N LYS A 354 -23.39 -9.11 -14.60
CA LYS A 354 -23.49 -9.14 -16.06
C LYS A 354 -22.47 -8.22 -16.75
N ASN A 355 -21.66 -7.48 -15.99
CA ASN A 355 -20.67 -6.54 -16.48
C ASN A 355 -21.30 -5.51 -17.43
N SER A 356 -22.50 -5.03 -17.09
CA SER A 356 -23.32 -4.26 -18.01
C SER A 356 -23.05 -2.77 -17.86
N SER A 357 -22.21 -2.16 -18.70
CA SER A 357 -22.17 -0.69 -18.79
C SER A 357 -23.36 -0.14 -19.59
N VAL A 358 -23.76 1.11 -19.35
CA VAL A 358 -24.73 1.83 -20.20
C VAL A 358 -24.12 2.14 -21.57
N ASP A 359 -22.80 2.29 -21.61
CA ASP A 359 -21.97 2.49 -22.81
C ASP A 359 -20.82 1.47 -22.79
N THR A 360 -20.85 0.53 -23.73
CA THR A 360 -19.85 -0.54 -23.86
C THR A 360 -18.77 -0.21 -24.89
N SER A 361 -18.80 0.97 -25.53
CA SER A 361 -17.90 1.29 -26.63
C SER A 361 -16.41 1.16 -26.27
N VAL A 362 -16.06 1.46 -25.02
CA VAL A 362 -14.71 1.28 -24.47
C VAL A 362 -14.46 -0.19 -24.12
N THR A 363 -15.36 -0.81 -23.35
CA THR A 363 -15.18 -2.19 -22.85
C THR A 363 -15.32 -3.27 -23.93
N ASP A 364 -15.98 -2.98 -25.05
CA ASP A 364 -16.02 -3.83 -26.24
C ASP A 364 -14.63 -3.93 -26.91
N VAL A 365 -13.76 -2.94 -26.67
CA VAL A 365 -12.39 -2.89 -27.18
C VAL A 365 -11.37 -3.34 -26.13
N SER A 366 -11.45 -2.80 -24.91
CA SER A 366 -10.48 -3.08 -23.83
C SER A 366 -10.79 -4.35 -23.04
N GLY A 367 -12.02 -4.87 -23.12
CA GLY A 367 -12.53 -5.90 -22.22
C GLY A 367 -12.90 -5.33 -20.84
N LEU A 368 -13.29 -6.23 -19.93
CA LEU A 368 -13.51 -5.88 -18.53
C LEU A 368 -12.18 -5.85 -17.79
N THR A 369 -11.78 -4.66 -17.36
CA THR A 369 -10.55 -4.44 -16.60
C THR A 369 -10.86 -3.71 -15.29
N ALA A 370 -9.95 -3.85 -14.32
CA ALA A 370 -10.02 -3.16 -13.05
C ALA A 370 -8.67 -2.55 -12.69
N LEU A 371 -8.72 -1.32 -12.16
CA LEU A 371 -7.60 -0.68 -11.49
C LEU A 371 -7.48 -1.23 -10.06
N PHE A 372 -6.28 -1.61 -9.64
CA PHE A 372 -6.00 -1.99 -8.25
C PHE A 372 -5.34 -0.82 -7.55
N ASP A 373 -6.06 -0.19 -6.62
CA ASP A 373 -5.72 1.12 -6.09
C ASP A 373 -5.77 1.15 -4.55
N SER A 374 -4.61 1.05 -3.88
CA SER A 374 -4.51 1.22 -2.41
C SER A 374 -4.66 2.68 -1.94
N GLY A 375 -4.77 3.64 -2.87
CA GLY A 375 -5.19 5.00 -2.58
C GLY A 375 -6.71 5.13 -2.40
N THR A 376 -7.46 4.10 -2.74
CA THR A 376 -8.93 4.04 -2.64
C THR A 376 -9.33 2.98 -1.61
N THR A 377 -10.20 3.34 -0.66
CA THR A 377 -10.65 2.39 0.37
C THR A 377 -11.69 1.39 -0.17
N GLN A 378 -12.67 1.89 -0.93
CA GLN A 378 -13.84 1.12 -1.34
C GLN A 378 -13.64 0.37 -2.67
N THR A 379 -14.50 -0.62 -2.93
CA THR A 379 -14.65 -1.19 -4.27
C THR A 379 -15.61 -0.32 -5.09
N LEU A 380 -15.10 0.33 -6.13
CA LEU A 380 -15.91 1.17 -7.02
C LEU A 380 -16.29 0.39 -8.28
N ILE A 381 -17.59 0.32 -8.57
CA ILE A 381 -18.14 -0.46 -9.69
C ILE A 381 -19.10 0.37 -10.55
N THR A 382 -19.35 -0.07 -11.78
CA THR A 382 -20.26 0.66 -12.68
C THR A 382 -21.66 0.83 -12.07
N ALA A 383 -22.35 1.92 -12.40
CA ALA A 383 -23.68 2.22 -11.84
C ALA A 383 -24.71 1.09 -12.03
N ASN A 384 -24.66 0.39 -13.17
CA ASN A 384 -25.54 -0.74 -13.46
C ASN A 384 -25.18 -1.99 -12.66
N ASP A 385 -23.89 -2.25 -12.46
CA ASP A 385 -23.44 -3.37 -11.64
C ASP A 385 -23.72 -3.09 -10.16
N LEU A 386 -23.61 -1.83 -9.69
CA LEU A 386 -24.05 -1.42 -8.36
C LEU A 386 -25.56 -1.64 -8.17
N LYS A 387 -26.38 -1.25 -9.16
CA LYS A 387 -27.82 -1.54 -9.14
C LYS A 387 -28.12 -3.04 -9.12
N SER A 388 -27.33 -3.85 -9.82
CA SER A 388 -27.46 -5.31 -9.81
C SER A 388 -27.07 -5.90 -8.45
N ALA A 389 -25.93 -5.49 -7.90
CA ALA A 389 -25.42 -5.91 -6.61
C ALA A 389 -26.40 -5.57 -5.46
N THR A 390 -26.89 -4.33 -5.42
CA THR A 390 -27.91 -3.89 -4.45
C THR A 390 -29.23 -4.66 -4.59
N SER A 391 -29.64 -5.05 -5.80
CA SER A 391 -30.82 -5.92 -5.98
C SER A 391 -30.61 -7.36 -5.46
N MET A 392 -29.36 -7.84 -5.44
CA MET A 392 -28.96 -9.13 -4.88
C MET A 392 -28.79 -9.09 -3.35
N ILE A 393 -28.65 -7.89 -2.78
CA ILE A 393 -28.46 -7.64 -1.36
C ILE A 393 -29.55 -6.65 -0.89
N PRO A 394 -30.81 -7.09 -0.73
CA PRO A 394 -31.94 -6.20 -0.44
C PRO A 394 -31.87 -5.53 0.94
N ALA A 395 -30.88 -5.90 1.77
CA ALA A 395 -30.58 -5.25 3.04
C ALA A 395 -29.88 -3.90 2.87
N ILE A 396 -29.32 -3.61 1.69
CA ILE A 396 -28.70 -2.31 1.39
C ILE A 396 -29.80 -1.28 1.21
N SER A 397 -29.78 -0.25 2.06
CA SER A 397 -30.65 0.91 2.02
C SER A 397 -30.29 1.87 0.87
N SER A 398 -31.15 2.86 0.64
CA SER A 398 -30.92 3.89 -0.39
C SER A 398 -29.73 4.81 -0.10
N ASP A 399 -29.33 4.94 1.16
CA ASP A 399 -28.18 5.72 1.63
C ASP A 399 -26.88 4.89 1.65
N GLY A 400 -26.89 3.65 1.15
CA GLY A 400 -25.70 2.81 1.05
C GLY A 400 -25.29 2.18 2.37
N THR A 401 -26.26 1.91 3.25
CA THR A 401 -26.06 1.35 4.58
C THR A 401 -26.77 0.00 4.70
N LEU A 402 -26.35 -0.84 5.65
CA LEU A 402 -26.95 -2.14 5.93
C LEU A 402 -26.77 -2.54 7.40
N PRO A 403 -27.62 -3.44 7.93
CA PRO A 403 -27.37 -4.02 9.24
C PRO A 403 -26.00 -4.70 9.26
N CYS A 404 -25.11 -4.33 10.18
CA CYS A 404 -23.72 -4.80 10.20
C CYS A 404 -23.58 -6.33 10.29
N ASN A 405 -24.62 -7.07 10.67
CA ASN A 405 -24.63 -8.53 10.71
C ASN A 405 -25.05 -9.19 9.38
N THR A 406 -25.34 -8.42 8.33
CA THR A 406 -25.63 -8.95 7.00
C THR A 406 -24.36 -9.48 6.37
N VAL A 407 -24.36 -10.73 5.93
CA VAL A 407 -23.22 -11.32 5.22
C VAL A 407 -23.16 -10.77 3.80
N LEU A 408 -22.03 -10.16 3.44
CA LEU A 408 -21.73 -9.71 2.08
C LEU A 408 -20.65 -10.61 1.49
N ASN A 409 -20.95 -11.29 0.39
CA ASN A 409 -19.95 -12.07 -0.33
C ASN A 409 -19.57 -11.39 -1.64
N LEU A 410 -18.34 -10.91 -1.71
CA LEU A 410 -17.74 -10.36 -2.92
C LEU A 410 -16.51 -11.19 -3.30
N ALA A 411 -16.40 -11.55 -4.59
CA ALA A 411 -15.21 -12.17 -5.13
C ALA A 411 -14.90 -11.63 -6.53
N ILE A 412 -13.61 -11.55 -6.87
CA ILE A 412 -13.14 -11.09 -8.16
C ILE A 412 -12.53 -12.29 -8.90
N GLY A 413 -12.99 -12.54 -10.13
CA GLY A 413 -12.35 -13.51 -11.01
C GLY A 413 -11.11 -12.91 -11.67
N ILE A 414 -9.95 -13.54 -11.53
CA ILE A 414 -8.69 -13.11 -12.14
C ILE A 414 -7.94 -14.34 -12.62
N GLY A 415 -7.62 -14.40 -13.92
CA GLY A 415 -6.82 -15.48 -14.50
C GLY A 415 -7.43 -16.87 -14.28
N GLY A 416 -8.77 -16.98 -14.29
CA GLY A 416 -9.51 -18.23 -14.09
C GLY A 416 -9.65 -18.66 -12.63
N LYS A 417 -9.28 -17.83 -11.65
CA LYS A 417 -9.46 -18.11 -10.21
C LYS A 417 -10.30 -17.01 -9.56
N GLN A 418 -11.07 -17.37 -8.54
CA GLN A 418 -11.80 -16.40 -7.73
C GLN A 418 -11.00 -16.01 -6.50
N PHE A 419 -10.92 -14.71 -6.24
CA PHE A 419 -10.30 -14.09 -5.07
C PHE A 419 -11.42 -13.49 -4.22
N ALA A 420 -11.80 -14.20 -3.17
CA ALA A 420 -12.84 -13.75 -2.25
C ALA A 420 -12.32 -12.67 -1.29
N ILE A 421 -13.17 -11.69 -1.03
CA ILE A 421 -12.95 -10.66 -0.01
C ILE A 421 -13.66 -11.10 1.27
N ASN A 422 -12.99 -10.95 2.41
CA ASN A 422 -13.59 -11.24 3.71
C ASN A 422 -14.77 -10.28 3.96
N PRO A 423 -15.95 -10.76 4.42
CA PRO A 423 -17.10 -9.90 4.67
C PRO A 423 -16.85 -8.72 5.63
N PHE A 424 -15.91 -8.84 6.58
CA PHE A 424 -15.51 -7.73 7.44
C PHE A 424 -14.82 -6.59 6.68
N ASP A 425 -14.15 -6.89 5.55
CA ASP A 425 -13.45 -5.90 4.73
C ASP A 425 -14.41 -5.13 3.79
N LEU A 426 -15.71 -5.49 3.77
CA LEU A 426 -16.75 -4.94 2.88
C LEU A 426 -17.76 -4.03 3.59
N ILE A 427 -17.54 -3.75 4.88
CA ILE A 427 -18.42 -2.91 5.68
C ILE A 427 -17.59 -1.92 6.50
N GLU A 428 -18.13 -0.72 6.72
CA GLU A 428 -17.52 0.29 7.59
C GLU A 428 -18.54 0.76 8.63
N PRO A 429 -18.20 0.78 9.93
CA PRO A 429 -19.13 1.25 10.96
C PRO A 429 -19.38 2.75 10.83
N LEU A 430 -20.64 3.19 10.85
CA LEU A 430 -20.99 4.62 10.67
C LEU A 430 -20.72 5.47 11.91
N ASP A 431 -20.89 4.91 13.12
CA ASP A 431 -20.67 5.59 14.39
C ASP A 431 -20.37 4.59 15.52
N SER A 432 -19.50 4.96 16.46
CA SER A 432 -19.14 4.13 17.62
C SER A 432 -20.23 3.94 18.68
N SER A 433 -21.32 4.71 18.58
CA SER A 433 -22.44 4.64 19.51
C SER A 433 -23.64 3.87 18.98
N ASP A 434 -23.70 3.60 17.67
CA ASP A 434 -24.80 2.88 17.03
C ASP A 434 -24.25 1.68 16.26
N SER A 435 -24.20 0.55 16.96
CA SER A 435 -23.61 -0.73 16.54
C SER A 435 -24.39 -1.52 15.48
N ALA A 436 -25.50 -0.98 14.99
CA ALA A 436 -26.48 -1.75 14.23
C ALA A 436 -26.34 -1.60 12.72
N GLU A 437 -25.82 -0.48 12.22
CA GLU A 437 -25.78 -0.13 10.80
C GLU A 437 -24.35 0.21 10.34
N CYS A 438 -23.97 -0.33 9.19
CA CYS A 438 -22.67 -0.16 8.56
C CYS A 438 -22.83 0.40 7.15
N ALA A 439 -21.92 1.25 6.72
CA ALA A 439 -21.77 1.61 5.32
C ALA A 439 -21.29 0.39 4.51
N VAL A 440 -21.78 0.27 3.28
CA VAL A 440 -21.29 -0.73 2.32
C VAL A 440 -19.95 -0.25 1.75
N GLY A 441 -18.94 -1.10 1.73
CA GLY A 441 -17.65 -0.85 1.05
C GLY A 441 -17.71 -0.95 -0.48
N ILE A 442 -18.88 -0.75 -1.10
CA ILE A 442 -19.11 -0.81 -2.54
C ILE A 442 -19.82 0.47 -2.97
N SER A 443 -19.21 1.20 -3.89
CA SER A 443 -19.74 2.48 -4.39
C SER A 443 -19.69 2.55 -5.91
N GLN A 444 -20.26 3.62 -6.47
CA GLN A 444 -20.28 3.84 -7.91
C GLN A 444 -18.94 4.39 -8.40
N ALA A 445 -18.39 3.81 -9.47
CA ALA A 445 -17.29 4.34 -10.25
C ALA A 445 -17.79 5.24 -11.39
N ASP A 446 -16.92 6.15 -11.84
CA ASP A 446 -17.09 6.84 -13.12
C ASP A 446 -16.99 5.83 -14.28
N PRO A 447 -17.72 6.05 -15.40
CA PRO A 447 -17.68 5.14 -16.54
C PRO A 447 -16.32 5.17 -17.24
N PRO A 448 -15.89 4.05 -17.85
CA PRO A 448 -14.67 4.00 -18.66
C PRO A 448 -14.66 5.06 -19.76
N THR A 449 -13.49 5.59 -20.06
CA THR A 449 -13.24 6.55 -21.14
C THR A 449 -12.15 6.03 -22.08
N ALA A 450 -11.94 6.71 -23.21
CA ALA A 450 -10.85 6.36 -24.13
C ALA A 450 -9.45 6.50 -23.50
N THR A 451 -9.32 7.26 -22.42
CA THR A 451 -8.05 7.52 -21.72
C THR A 451 -7.94 6.77 -20.39
N GLN A 452 -9.03 6.18 -19.90
CA GLN A 452 -9.09 5.38 -18.68
C GLN A 452 -10.04 4.20 -18.92
N THR A 453 -9.50 3.03 -19.22
CA THR A 453 -10.29 1.92 -19.74
C THR A 453 -10.91 1.01 -18.67
N PHE A 454 -10.47 1.15 -17.42
CA PHE A 454 -10.95 0.32 -16.31
C PHE A 454 -12.42 0.57 -15.99
N SER A 455 -13.15 -0.52 -15.75
CA SER A 455 -14.56 -0.48 -15.35
C SER A 455 -14.71 -0.36 -13.85
N TYR A 456 -13.77 -0.92 -13.09
CA TYR A 456 -13.80 -0.97 -11.63
C TYR A 456 -12.51 -0.44 -11.03
N ILE A 457 -12.61 0.10 -9.81
CA ILE A 457 -11.46 0.40 -8.95
C ILE A 457 -11.58 -0.53 -7.74
N LEU A 458 -10.60 -1.40 -7.56
CA LEU A 458 -10.52 -2.35 -6.46
C LEU A 458 -9.59 -1.77 -5.39
N GLY A 459 -10.22 -1.20 -4.36
CA GLY A 459 -9.55 -0.57 -3.23
C GLY A 459 -9.03 -1.53 -2.17
N ASP A 460 -8.68 -0.99 -1.00
CA ASP A 460 -8.06 -1.67 0.13
C ASP A 460 -8.70 -3.02 0.50
N ALA A 461 -10.01 -3.17 0.34
CA ALA A 461 -10.75 -4.40 0.61
C ALA A 461 -10.14 -5.65 -0.06
N ILE A 462 -9.71 -5.56 -1.33
CA ILE A 462 -9.07 -6.71 -2.00
C ILE A 462 -7.66 -6.97 -1.45
N PHE A 463 -6.92 -5.92 -1.10
CA PHE A 463 -5.56 -6.01 -0.60
C PHE A 463 -5.48 -6.56 0.84
N ARG A 464 -6.55 -6.42 1.64
CA ARG A 464 -6.68 -7.10 2.95
C ARG A 464 -6.87 -8.63 2.80
N SER A 465 -7.46 -9.06 1.69
CA SER A 465 -7.81 -10.47 1.42
C SER A 465 -6.91 -11.18 0.41
N THR A 466 -6.00 -10.46 -0.23
CA THR A 466 -5.13 -10.97 -1.30
C THR A 466 -3.77 -10.28 -1.23
N LEU A 467 -2.69 -11.08 -1.27
CA LEU A 467 -1.36 -10.57 -1.57
C LEU A 467 -1.31 -10.23 -3.07
N ILE A 468 -1.00 -8.97 -3.37
CA ILE A 468 -0.84 -8.49 -4.75
C ILE A 468 0.62 -8.13 -4.99
N ALA A 469 1.21 -8.71 -6.02
CA ALA A 469 2.55 -8.43 -6.50
C ALA A 469 2.50 -7.54 -7.74
N PHE A 470 3.30 -6.48 -7.75
CA PHE A 470 3.35 -5.46 -8.78
C PHE A 470 4.73 -5.48 -9.42
N TYR A 471 4.83 -6.00 -10.65
CA TYR A 471 6.09 -6.16 -11.38
C TYR A 471 6.12 -5.21 -12.58
N TRP A 472 7.02 -4.23 -12.56
CA TRP A 472 7.12 -3.21 -13.63
C TRP A 472 7.72 -3.78 -14.93
N GLY A 473 8.52 -4.85 -14.83
CA GLY A 473 9.31 -5.37 -15.95
C GLY A 473 10.36 -4.37 -16.44
N ASN A 474 10.69 -4.45 -17.73
CA ASN A 474 11.55 -3.46 -18.37
C ASN A 474 10.70 -2.35 -18.96
N LEU A 475 10.70 -1.18 -18.32
CA LEU A 475 9.90 -0.02 -18.72
C LEU A 475 10.10 0.38 -20.19
N THR A 476 11.31 0.20 -20.74
CA THR A 476 11.64 0.57 -22.13
C THR A 476 11.55 -0.59 -23.13
N ASP A 477 11.43 -1.83 -22.66
CA ASP A 477 11.32 -3.04 -23.49
C ASP A 477 10.32 -4.03 -22.88
N GLN A 478 9.05 -3.62 -22.90
CA GLN A 478 7.93 -4.42 -22.41
C GLN A 478 7.69 -5.70 -23.24
N ALA A 479 8.21 -5.78 -24.46
CA ALA A 479 8.09 -6.98 -25.28
C ALA A 479 8.95 -8.13 -24.73
N SER A 480 10.17 -7.82 -24.26
CA SER A 480 11.07 -8.81 -23.66
C SER A 480 10.75 -9.11 -22.19
N ASP A 481 10.33 -8.09 -21.44
CA ASP A 481 10.02 -8.22 -20.01
C ASP A 481 8.78 -7.40 -19.63
N PRO A 482 7.57 -7.93 -19.87
CA PRO A 482 6.33 -7.20 -19.68
C PRO A 482 5.97 -7.00 -18.21
N ALA A 483 5.34 -5.86 -17.93
CA ALA A 483 4.68 -5.60 -16.66
C ALA A 483 3.54 -6.58 -16.42
N ARG A 484 3.39 -7.01 -15.16
CA ARG A 484 2.38 -7.99 -14.74
C ARG A 484 2.05 -7.86 -13.28
N MET A 485 0.86 -8.34 -12.93
CA MET A 485 0.37 -8.41 -11.56
C MET A 485 0.20 -9.87 -11.13
N GLY A 486 0.60 -10.18 -9.91
CA GLY A 486 0.55 -11.52 -9.34
C GLY A 486 -0.38 -11.56 -8.13
N PHE A 487 -1.31 -12.50 -8.09
CA PHE A 487 -2.34 -12.57 -7.05
C PHE A 487 -2.26 -13.88 -6.26
N LEU A 488 -2.30 -13.78 -4.94
CA LEU A 488 -2.39 -14.92 -4.03
C LEU A 488 -3.42 -14.64 -2.94
N SER A 489 -4.51 -15.40 -2.94
CA SER A 489 -5.55 -15.29 -1.92
C SER A 489 -5.00 -15.60 -0.53
N THR A 490 -5.35 -14.77 0.45
CA THR A 490 -5.06 -14.97 1.88
C THR A 490 -6.33 -15.29 2.69
N THR A 491 -7.49 -15.24 2.05
CA THR A 491 -8.82 -15.48 2.63
C THR A 491 -9.45 -16.73 2.03
N ASP A 492 -9.85 -17.69 2.88
CA ASP A 492 -10.76 -18.77 2.48
C ASP A 492 -12.21 -18.30 2.62
N ALA A 493 -12.98 -18.30 1.53
CA ALA A 493 -14.33 -17.73 1.50
C ALA A 493 -15.27 -18.41 2.51
N GLY A 494 -15.28 -19.75 2.54
CA GLY A 494 -16.18 -20.50 3.41
C GLY A 494 -15.83 -20.33 4.89
N ALA A 495 -14.53 -20.25 5.22
CA ALA A 495 -14.08 -19.96 6.57
C ALA A 495 -14.44 -18.53 7.01
N ALA A 496 -14.23 -17.54 6.14
CA ALA A 496 -14.54 -16.14 6.43
C ALA A 496 -16.04 -15.93 6.68
N ASP A 497 -16.90 -16.55 5.87
CA ASP A 497 -18.36 -16.48 6.02
C ASP A 497 -18.85 -17.10 7.33
N ALA A 498 -18.29 -18.27 7.67
CA ALA A 498 -18.61 -18.97 8.91
C ALA A 498 -18.15 -18.16 10.13
N GLU A 499 -16.98 -17.53 10.04
CA GLU A 499 -16.42 -16.68 11.10
C GLU A 499 -17.24 -15.41 11.31
N TYR A 500 -17.58 -14.69 10.24
CA TYR A 500 -18.43 -13.51 10.29
C TYR A 500 -19.81 -13.82 10.89
N SER A 501 -20.44 -14.91 10.41
CA SER A 501 -21.75 -15.35 10.92
C SER A 501 -21.67 -15.74 12.41
N SER A 502 -20.62 -16.45 12.81
CA SER A 502 -20.40 -16.85 14.20
C SER A 502 -20.12 -15.65 15.11
N PHE A 503 -19.36 -14.66 14.62
CA PHE A 503 -19.07 -13.44 15.35
C PHE A 503 -20.36 -12.71 15.68
N TRP A 504 -21.18 -12.40 14.67
CA TRP A 504 -22.43 -11.66 14.87
C TRP A 504 -23.49 -12.43 15.66
N ALA A 505 -23.51 -13.76 15.58
CA ALA A 505 -24.34 -14.59 16.45
C ALA A 505 -23.96 -14.47 17.94
N SER A 506 -22.69 -14.19 18.23
CA SER A 506 -22.18 -14.04 19.61
C SER A 506 -22.18 -12.59 20.11
N ALA A 507 -21.82 -11.65 19.24
CA ALA A 507 -21.67 -10.23 19.56
C ALA A 507 -23.03 -9.52 19.65
N GLY A 508 -24.01 -9.97 18.86
CA GLY A 508 -25.33 -9.36 18.74
C GLY A 508 -25.31 -8.00 18.04
N THR A 509 -26.48 -7.39 17.83
CA THR A 509 -26.63 -6.08 17.15
C THR A 509 -26.22 -4.89 18.02
N GLY A 510 -25.74 -5.15 19.24
CA GLY A 510 -25.26 -4.16 20.21
C GLY A 510 -23.74 -3.96 20.21
N PHE A 511 -23.00 -4.60 19.29
CA PHE A 511 -21.54 -4.59 19.26
C PHE A 511 -20.99 -3.28 18.69
N ALA A 512 -20.40 -2.45 19.56
CA ALA A 512 -19.70 -1.25 19.12
C ALA A 512 -18.27 -1.60 18.68
N PHE A 513 -17.89 -1.21 17.46
CA PHE A 513 -16.52 -1.31 16.99
C PHE A 513 -15.60 -0.42 17.84
N PRO A 514 -14.39 -0.88 18.20
CA PRO A 514 -13.42 -0.06 18.90
C PRO A 514 -13.07 1.20 18.09
N THR A 515 -13.04 2.37 18.73
CA THR A 515 -12.65 3.64 18.08
C THR A 515 -11.17 3.95 18.14
N ALA A 516 -10.39 3.07 18.77
CA ALA A 516 -8.95 3.23 18.92
C ALA A 516 -8.27 2.05 18.22
N ALA A 517 -7.34 2.35 17.32
CA ALA A 517 -6.41 1.36 16.78
C ALA A 517 -5.82 0.55 17.96
N PRO A 518 -5.92 -0.79 17.96
CA PRO A 518 -5.46 -1.60 19.07
C PRO A 518 -3.96 -1.37 19.30
N GLU A 519 -3.57 -1.16 20.57
CA GLU A 519 -2.15 -1.12 20.92
C GLU A 519 -1.49 -2.45 20.51
N ALA A 520 -0.43 -2.37 19.69
CA ALA A 520 0.36 -3.53 19.32
C ALA A 520 0.84 -4.26 20.59
N GLN A 521 0.36 -5.49 20.79
CA GLN A 521 0.77 -6.33 21.92
C GLN A 521 2.26 -6.68 21.76
N VAL A 522 3.12 -6.06 22.57
CA VAL A 522 4.55 -6.39 22.63
C VAL A 522 4.70 -7.76 23.28
N THR A 523 4.74 -8.81 22.47
CA THR A 523 5.07 -10.16 22.95
C THR A 523 6.57 -10.20 23.27
N THR A 524 6.93 -10.08 24.55
CA THR A 524 8.32 -10.21 25.02
C THR A 524 8.77 -11.67 24.91
N THR A 525 9.28 -12.07 23.75
CA THR A 525 10.05 -13.31 23.65
C THR A 525 11.46 -13.04 24.15
N SER A 526 11.78 -13.55 25.34
CA SER A 526 13.13 -13.54 25.88
C SER A 526 14.02 -14.43 25.01
N ILE A 527 14.72 -13.84 24.04
CA ILE A 527 15.76 -14.53 23.29
C ILE A 527 16.91 -14.78 24.26
N ALA A 528 17.13 -16.06 24.61
CA ALA A 528 18.31 -16.48 25.34
C ALA A 528 19.57 -16.11 24.53
N ASN A 529 20.44 -15.29 25.12
CA ASN A 529 21.70 -14.86 24.52
C ASN A 529 22.53 -16.07 24.05
N PRO A 530 23.11 -16.06 22.84
CA PRO A 530 24.20 -16.96 22.52
C PRO A 530 25.46 -16.54 23.28
N ILE A 531 26.12 -17.55 23.85
CA ILE A 531 27.36 -17.49 24.61
C ILE A 531 28.45 -16.76 23.80
N SER A 532 28.96 -15.65 24.30
CA SER A 532 30.17 -15.00 23.79
C SER A 532 31.41 -15.48 24.55
N ALA A 533 32.32 -16.08 23.80
CA ALA A 533 33.69 -16.37 24.22
C ALA A 533 34.44 -15.06 24.54
N GLY A 534 35.30 -15.12 25.56
CA GLY A 534 35.78 -13.95 26.28
C GLY A 534 36.80 -13.07 25.57
N SER A 535 36.96 -11.87 26.11
CA SER A 535 38.26 -11.25 26.29
C SER A 535 38.25 -10.36 27.54
N SER A 536 39.36 -10.44 28.25
CA SER A 536 39.71 -9.81 29.52
C SER A 536 39.90 -8.29 29.42
N GLY A 537 39.47 -7.54 30.45
CA GLY A 537 39.84 -6.14 30.65
C GLY A 537 39.33 -5.60 31.99
N ALA A 538 40.22 -5.02 32.79
CA ALA A 538 40.10 -4.89 34.24
C ALA A 538 39.25 -3.72 34.78
N SER A 539 38.69 -3.99 35.96
CA SER A 539 38.29 -3.14 37.09
C SER A 539 38.46 -1.61 37.06
N GLY A 540 37.40 -0.92 37.51
CA GLY A 540 37.46 0.39 38.16
C GLY A 540 36.11 0.73 38.81
N GLY A 541 36.03 0.67 40.14
CA GLY A 541 34.80 0.90 40.92
C GLY A 541 34.52 2.38 41.22
N GLY A 542 33.27 2.67 41.60
CA GLY A 542 32.85 3.96 42.14
C GLY A 542 31.35 4.00 42.40
N SER A 543 30.97 4.13 43.67
CA SER A 543 29.62 4.09 44.24
C SER A 543 29.03 5.50 44.47
N SER A 544 27.73 5.53 44.79
CA SER A 544 26.91 6.62 45.36
C SER A 544 26.38 7.65 44.35
N GLY A 545 25.12 8.09 44.36
CA GLY A 545 24.06 8.07 45.36
C GLY A 545 23.43 9.46 45.38
N GLY A 546 22.12 9.62 45.16
CA GLY A 546 21.52 10.96 45.15
C GLY A 546 20.05 11.00 44.78
N SER A 547 19.20 10.96 45.81
CA SER A 547 17.76 11.22 45.80
C SER A 547 17.42 12.65 45.35
N GLY A 548 16.28 12.82 44.69
CA GLY A 548 15.69 14.11 44.35
C GLY A 548 14.20 14.00 44.04
N SER A 549 13.39 13.86 45.10
CA SER A 549 11.93 14.07 45.06
C SER A 549 11.61 15.53 44.76
N LYS A 550 10.61 15.79 43.90
CA LYS A 550 9.66 16.90 44.06
C LYS A 550 8.35 16.64 43.30
N SER A 551 7.30 17.10 43.96
CA SER A 551 5.89 16.73 43.89
C SER A 551 5.01 17.77 43.19
N ASN A 552 3.85 17.29 42.69
CA ASN A 552 2.52 17.93 42.55
C ASN A 552 2.40 19.15 41.62
N GLY A 553 1.32 19.34 40.85
CA GLY A 553 0.05 18.61 40.74
C GLY A 553 -0.72 19.10 39.51
N ALA A 554 -1.53 18.23 38.93
CA ALA A 554 -2.36 18.53 37.76
C ALA A 554 -3.76 18.92 38.22
N SER A 555 -4.18 20.14 37.89
CA SER A 555 -5.58 20.57 37.96
C SER A 555 -6.25 20.24 36.63
N ALA A 556 -7.25 19.36 36.68
CA ALA A 556 -8.12 19.05 35.56
C ALA A 556 -9.09 20.20 35.29
N LEU A 557 -9.08 20.74 34.07
CA LEU A 557 -10.18 21.55 33.54
C LEU A 557 -11.00 20.68 32.58
N ARG A 558 -12.23 20.38 32.97
CA ARG A 558 -13.28 19.86 32.08
C ARG A 558 -13.91 21.04 31.34
N LEU A 559 -13.95 20.99 30.01
CA LEU A 559 -14.80 21.85 29.19
C LEU A 559 -15.75 20.96 28.39
N GLY A 560 -17.04 21.27 28.51
CA GLY A 560 -18.15 20.44 28.07
C GLY A 560 -18.35 20.43 26.57
N GLN A 561 -18.83 19.29 26.08
CA GLN A 561 -19.39 19.08 24.75
C GLN A 561 -20.67 19.91 24.60
N ALA A 562 -20.74 20.71 23.52
CA ALA A 562 -21.99 21.21 22.96
C ALA A 562 -22.16 20.53 21.59
N GLY A 563 -23.30 19.87 21.43
CA GLY A 563 -23.59 19.01 20.29
C GLY A 563 -23.85 19.75 18.99
N TRP A 564 -23.60 19.04 17.89
CA TRP A 564 -24.16 19.31 16.57
C TRP A 564 -24.72 17.98 16.05
N ALA A 565 -26.02 17.98 15.81
CA ALA A 565 -26.74 16.92 15.11
C ALA A 565 -26.98 17.35 13.67
N ALA A 566 -27.01 16.35 12.77
CA ALA A 566 -27.47 16.38 11.39
C ALA A 566 -26.60 17.14 10.37
N ALA A 567 -25.65 16.40 9.78
CA ALA A 567 -25.21 16.64 8.41
C ALA A 567 -25.45 15.35 7.62
N ALA A 568 -26.03 15.49 6.42
CA ALA A 568 -26.35 14.40 5.52
C ALA A 568 -25.12 13.55 5.22
N VAL A 569 -25.32 12.22 5.16
CA VAL A 569 -24.35 11.23 4.72
C VAL A 569 -23.95 11.56 3.28
N VAL A 570 -22.85 12.30 3.14
CA VAL A 570 -22.05 12.34 1.92
C VAL A 570 -20.99 11.27 2.18
N GLY A 571 -21.05 10.18 1.41
CA GLY A 571 -20.10 9.07 1.54
C GLY A 571 -18.67 9.62 1.55
N PHE A 572 -17.94 9.35 2.62
CA PHE A 572 -16.50 9.57 2.70
C PHE A 572 -15.82 8.49 1.86
N GLY A 573 -15.99 8.57 0.54
CA GLY A 573 -15.14 7.87 -0.41
C GLY A 573 -13.86 8.67 -0.55
N TRP A 574 -12.80 8.22 0.11
CA TRP A 574 -11.45 8.69 -0.16
C TRP A 574 -11.05 8.16 -1.54
N VAL A 575 -11.21 9.00 -2.57
CA VAL A 575 -10.64 8.73 -3.89
C VAL A 575 -9.35 9.53 -3.95
N ALA A 576 -8.23 8.88 -3.63
CA ALA A 576 -6.90 9.47 -3.83
C ALA A 576 -6.39 9.27 -5.27
N SER A 577 -7.20 8.67 -6.17
CA SER A 577 -6.79 8.45 -7.56
C SER A 577 -6.57 9.80 -8.27
N MET A 578 -5.37 9.99 -8.83
CA MET A 578 -4.89 11.19 -9.54
C MET A 578 -5.46 11.36 -10.97
N LEU A 579 -6.53 10.65 -11.33
CA LEU A 579 -6.85 10.38 -12.72
C LEU A 579 -8.17 10.99 -13.16
#